data_AF-H2XPQ6-F1
#
_entry.id   AF-H2XPQ6-F1
#
_cell.length_a   1.000
_cell.length_b   1.000
_cell.length_c   1.000
_cell.angle_alpha   90.00
_cell.angle_beta   90.00
_cell.angle_gamma   90.00
#
_symmetry.space_group_name_H-M   'P 1'
#
loop_
_entity.id
_entity.type
_entity.pdbx_description
1 polymer ?
#
loop_
_entity_poly.entity_id
_entity_poly.type
_entity_poly.pdbx_seq_one_letter_code
_entity_poly.pdbx_strand_id
1 'polypeptide(L)'
;PQSRIRNTVTLDDRHVMAKHASIYPREEELRSVHQIVTIAERSLKALSAEELEEEKEEEEEGGEKKADLRPRVLSAVNRVGPLAKGLLIHNDDTVDLVLLCGDIPNKDLLHRVMENLPEQIRKIDDTIKFELIEEEAGFKIVADFDVKVELSVTLTSTEITLKKELKPKEVETPASDESHDEISGNLPKHLLLGALARLRHAKWFQARASQQDSCVVITRILRDLQKRDKVWGALSSWALENLVYIALSSSTEHMSPGDAFRRFFEVVSGGILLPDRPGLQDPCEKEPIDILDCCTDQQLDDVTKSAQNFLLKIAFREVHKVLGMDRVNSMHRHPNS
;
A
#
# COMPACT_ATOMS: atom_id res chain seq x y z
N PRO A 1 -3.22 -4.80 45.22
CA PRO A 1 -3.64 -6.04 44.53
C PRO A 1 -3.72 -5.80 43.01
N GLN A 2 -2.56 -5.80 42.34
CA GLN A 2 -2.50 -5.83 40.89
C GLN A 2 -2.92 -7.24 40.47
N SER A 3 -4.17 -7.40 40.04
CA SER A 3 -4.60 -8.63 39.40
C SER A 3 -3.73 -8.84 38.17
N ARG A 4 -2.79 -9.79 38.26
CA ARG A 4 -2.17 -10.41 37.09
C ARG A 4 -3.31 -11.00 36.27
N ILE A 5 -3.80 -10.23 35.30
CA ILE A 5 -4.65 -10.75 34.24
C ILE A 5 -3.78 -11.80 33.55
N ARG A 6 -4.06 -13.08 33.83
CA ARG A 6 -3.59 -14.15 32.97
C ARG A 6 -4.22 -13.84 31.62
N ASN A 7 -3.44 -13.32 30.68
CA ASN A 7 -3.82 -13.28 29.27
C ASN A 7 -3.93 -14.74 28.80
N THR A 8 -5.06 -15.37 29.11
CA THR A 8 -5.40 -16.68 28.61
C THR A 8 -5.73 -16.50 27.14
N VAL A 9 -4.80 -16.89 26.27
CA VAL A 9 -5.01 -16.93 24.82
C VAL A 9 -6.33 -17.64 24.54
N THR A 10 -7.28 -16.89 23.98
CA THR A 10 -8.64 -17.35 23.73
C THR A 10 -8.68 -18.32 22.56
N LEU A 11 -9.81 -19.00 22.36
CA LEU A 11 -9.98 -19.82 21.16
C LEU A 11 -9.96 -18.96 19.89
N ASP A 12 -10.52 -17.74 19.95
CA ASP A 12 -10.55 -16.82 18.83
C ASP A 12 -9.13 -16.34 18.47
N ASP A 13 -8.30 -16.03 19.47
CA ASP A 13 -6.87 -15.73 19.26
C ASP A 13 -6.15 -16.84 18.50
N ARG A 14 -6.38 -18.09 18.89
CA ARG A 14 -5.75 -19.25 18.22
C ARG A 14 -6.17 -19.35 16.76
N HIS A 15 -7.44 -19.13 16.46
CA HIS A 15 -7.92 -19.17 15.07
C HIS A 15 -7.36 -18.00 14.25
N VAL A 16 -7.40 -16.78 14.80
CA VAL A 16 -6.86 -15.59 14.15
C VAL A 16 -5.38 -15.76 13.85
N MET A 17 -4.59 -16.21 14.83
CA MET A 17 -3.16 -16.46 14.65
C MET A 17 -2.87 -17.63 13.72
N ALA A 18 -3.67 -18.70 13.76
CA ALA A 18 -3.52 -19.82 12.82
C ALA A 18 -3.83 -19.39 11.38
N LYS A 19 -4.88 -18.59 11.17
CA LYS A 19 -5.17 -18.00 9.85
C LYS A 19 -4.03 -17.10 9.41
N HIS A 20 -3.56 -16.19 10.26
CA HIS A 20 -2.44 -15.30 9.97
C HIS A 20 -1.17 -16.07 9.56
N ALA A 21 -0.83 -17.13 10.28
CA ALA A 21 0.30 -17.99 9.93
C ALA A 21 0.10 -18.69 8.57
N SER A 22 -1.11 -19.17 8.27
CA SER A 22 -1.40 -19.84 7.00
C SER A 22 -1.35 -18.92 5.77
N ILE A 23 -1.58 -17.62 5.96
CA ILE A 23 -1.53 -16.60 4.89
C ILE A 23 -0.23 -15.80 4.92
N TYR A 24 0.68 -16.09 5.85
CA TYR A 24 1.95 -15.38 5.91
C TYR A 24 2.80 -15.79 4.70
N PRO A 25 3.47 -14.85 4.01
CA PRO A 25 4.33 -15.19 2.88
C PRO A 25 5.41 -16.20 3.27
N ARG A 26 5.68 -17.14 2.37
CA ARG A 26 6.74 -18.13 2.55
C ARG A 26 8.12 -17.48 2.48
N GLU A 27 9.13 -18.14 3.02
CA GLU A 27 10.51 -17.61 3.01
C GLU A 27 11.03 -17.36 1.59
N GLU A 28 10.68 -18.23 0.62
CA GLU A 28 11.04 -18.10 -0.79
C GLU A 28 10.37 -16.88 -1.46
N GLU A 29 9.10 -16.61 -1.15
CA GLU A 29 8.37 -15.43 -1.64
C GLU A 29 8.99 -14.15 -1.08
N LEU A 30 9.28 -14.11 0.23
CA LEU A 30 9.91 -12.96 0.87
C LEU A 30 11.32 -12.71 0.33
N ARG A 31 12.08 -13.78 0.06
CA ARG A 31 13.41 -13.68 -0.53
C ARG A 31 13.34 -13.10 -1.95
N SER A 32 12.45 -13.62 -2.79
CA SER A 32 12.26 -13.16 -4.18
C SER A 32 11.84 -11.69 -4.21
N VAL A 33 10.88 -11.29 -3.37
CA VAL A 33 10.45 -9.89 -3.21
C VAL A 33 11.60 -9.01 -2.70
N HIS A 34 12.37 -9.48 -1.72
CA HIS A 34 13.50 -8.69 -1.20
C HIS A 34 14.60 -8.50 -2.25
N GLN A 35 14.89 -9.55 -3.03
CA GLN A 35 15.87 -9.52 -4.11
C GLN A 35 15.45 -8.50 -5.18
N ILE A 36 14.26 -8.64 -5.78
CA ILE A 36 13.81 -7.74 -6.86
C ILE A 36 13.78 -6.28 -6.41
N VAL A 37 13.32 -6.00 -5.19
CA VAL A 37 13.28 -4.64 -4.63
C VAL A 37 14.69 -4.10 -4.44
N THR A 38 15.62 -4.90 -3.91
CA THR A 38 17.01 -4.47 -3.71
C THR A 38 17.72 -4.20 -5.03
N ILE A 39 17.49 -5.04 -6.05
CA ILE A 39 18.05 -4.87 -7.39
C ILE A 39 17.48 -3.61 -8.04
N ALA A 40 16.17 -3.40 -7.99
CA ALA A 40 15.53 -2.20 -8.54
C ALA A 40 16.00 -0.92 -7.83
N GLU A 41 16.05 -0.90 -6.50
CA GLU A 41 16.52 0.25 -5.72
C GLU A 41 17.98 0.59 -6.04
N ARG A 42 18.85 -0.41 -6.18
CA ARG A 42 20.26 -0.19 -6.55
C ARG A 42 20.42 0.24 -7.99
N SER A 43 19.67 -0.36 -8.92
CA SER A 43 19.74 -0.03 -10.36
C SER A 43 19.27 1.40 -10.61
N LEU A 44 18.14 1.79 -10.03
CA LEU A 44 17.61 3.16 -10.14
C LEU A 44 18.52 4.19 -9.47
N LYS A 45 19.18 3.82 -8.37
CA LYS A 45 20.17 4.69 -7.72
C LYS A 45 21.44 4.84 -8.56
N ALA A 46 21.86 3.78 -9.26
CA ALA A 46 23.00 3.83 -10.17
C ALA A 46 22.70 4.70 -11.40
N LEU A 47 21.50 4.56 -12.00
CA LEU A 47 21.03 5.46 -13.07
C LEU A 47 21.06 6.92 -12.65
N SER A 48 20.53 7.23 -11.47
CA SER A 48 20.58 8.59 -10.91
C SER A 48 22.00 9.12 -10.72
N ALA A 49 23.00 8.25 -10.49
CA ALA A 49 24.39 8.65 -10.31
C ALA A 49 25.09 8.88 -11.65
N GLU A 50 24.86 8.04 -12.65
CA GLU A 50 25.40 8.20 -14.00
C GLU A 50 24.86 9.47 -14.67
N GLU A 51 23.56 9.77 -14.54
CA GLU A 51 22.97 11.02 -15.04
C GLU A 51 23.66 12.26 -14.44
N LEU A 52 24.06 12.21 -13.17
CA LEU A 52 24.79 13.30 -12.52
C LEU A 52 26.25 13.41 -12.96
N GLU A 53 26.86 12.33 -13.44
CA GLU A 53 28.22 12.34 -13.98
C GLU A 53 28.21 12.90 -15.41
N GLU A 54 27.27 12.47 -16.26
CA GLU A 54 27.06 13.01 -17.61
C GLU A 54 26.81 14.53 -17.58
N GLU A 55 25.92 15.01 -16.70
CA GLU A 55 25.63 16.45 -16.56
C GLU A 55 26.86 17.27 -16.11
N LYS A 56 27.76 16.68 -15.32
CA LYS A 56 28.99 17.35 -14.87
C LYS A 56 30.04 17.43 -15.97
N GLU A 57 30.18 16.38 -16.77
CA GLU A 57 31.11 16.37 -17.91
C GLU A 57 30.70 17.43 -18.96
N GLU A 58 29.40 17.58 -19.22
CA GLU A 58 28.87 18.64 -20.10
C GLU A 58 29.08 20.06 -19.52
N GLU A 59 28.94 20.26 -18.20
CA GLU A 59 29.22 21.55 -17.52
C GLU A 59 30.72 21.92 -17.54
N GLU A 60 31.63 20.93 -17.53
CA GLU A 60 33.07 21.18 -17.61
C GLU A 60 33.52 21.59 -19.02
N GLU A 61 32.82 21.17 -20.08
CA GLU A 61 33.06 21.64 -21.45
C GLU A 61 32.38 23.00 -21.78
N GLY A 62 31.28 23.34 -21.10
CA GLY A 62 30.54 24.60 -21.24
C GLY A 62 30.55 25.44 -19.96
N GLY A 63 31.63 26.18 -19.72
CA GLY A 63 31.91 26.79 -18.40
C GLY A 63 30.78 27.61 -17.75
N GLU A 64 30.30 27.12 -16.60
CA GLU A 64 30.18 27.82 -15.31
C GLU A 64 29.73 26.79 -14.24
N LYS A 65 30.55 26.56 -13.20
CA LYS A 65 30.28 25.59 -12.13
C LYS A 65 29.06 26.00 -11.28
N LYS A 66 27.93 25.31 -11.48
CA LYS A 66 26.74 25.34 -10.58
C LYS A 66 26.28 23.92 -10.17
N ALA A 67 27.22 23.00 -10.05
CA ALA A 67 26.97 21.57 -9.84
C ALA A 67 26.31 21.16 -8.49
N ASP A 68 26.09 22.08 -7.53
CA ASP A 68 25.64 21.73 -6.16
C ASP A 68 24.22 22.20 -5.80
N LEU A 69 23.49 22.84 -6.73
CA LEU A 69 22.17 23.44 -6.45
C LEU A 69 21.03 22.97 -7.36
N ARG A 70 21.29 22.13 -8.38
CA ARG A 70 20.21 21.58 -9.22
C ARG A 70 19.55 20.38 -8.52
N PRO A 71 18.22 20.33 -8.42
CA PRO A 71 17.55 19.14 -7.92
C PRO A 71 17.86 17.97 -8.85
N ARG A 72 18.27 16.83 -8.29
CA ARG A 72 18.54 15.61 -9.06
C ARG A 72 17.29 15.23 -9.87
N VAL A 73 17.48 14.88 -11.15
CA VAL A 73 16.39 14.42 -12.04
C VAL A 73 15.65 13.24 -11.39
N LEU A 74 16.39 12.25 -10.90
CA LEU A 74 15.89 11.18 -10.04
C LEU A 74 16.28 11.47 -8.58
N SER A 75 15.28 11.66 -7.72
CA SER A 75 15.47 12.08 -6.33
C SER A 75 15.54 10.90 -5.37
N ALA A 76 14.53 10.03 -5.39
CA ALA A 76 14.44 8.92 -4.41
C ALA A 76 13.51 7.79 -4.87
N VAL A 77 13.89 6.55 -4.54
CA VAL A 77 13.03 5.36 -4.68
C VAL A 77 12.39 5.06 -3.34
N ASN A 78 11.06 4.92 -3.32
CA ASN A 78 10.31 4.68 -2.10
C ASN A 78 9.45 3.43 -2.22
N ARG A 79 9.55 2.55 -1.22
CA ARG A 79 8.60 1.43 -1.07
C ARG A 79 7.23 1.99 -0.70
N VAL A 80 6.18 1.51 -1.37
CA VAL A 80 4.79 1.85 -1.02
C VAL A 80 3.92 0.58 -0.95
N GLY A 81 2.61 0.77 -0.82
CA GLY A 81 1.65 -0.34 -0.84
C GLY A 81 1.86 -1.35 0.30
N PRO A 82 1.45 -2.61 0.10
CA PRO A 82 1.59 -3.66 1.11
C PRO A 82 3.04 -3.94 1.52
N LEU A 83 4.01 -3.78 0.61
CA LEU A 83 5.42 -3.99 0.90
C LEU A 83 5.91 -3.04 2.01
N ALA A 84 5.70 -1.73 1.84
CA ALA A 84 6.15 -0.74 2.82
C ALA A 84 5.43 -0.86 4.17
N LYS A 85 4.16 -1.26 4.13
CA LYS A 85 3.31 -1.39 5.32
C LYS A 85 3.52 -2.72 6.05
N GLY A 86 4.35 -3.62 5.51
CA GLY A 86 4.54 -4.96 6.05
C GLY A 86 3.25 -5.78 5.99
N LEU A 87 2.42 -5.58 4.97
CA LEU A 87 1.10 -6.22 4.85
C LEU A 87 1.06 -7.38 3.88
N LEU A 88 2.17 -7.74 3.22
CA LEU A 88 2.23 -8.86 2.27
C LEU A 88 1.60 -10.15 2.84
N ILE A 89 0.85 -10.83 2.00
CA ILE A 89 0.26 -12.16 2.27
C ILE A 89 0.72 -13.15 1.20
N HIS A 90 0.61 -14.46 1.49
CA HIS A 90 0.97 -15.54 0.57
C HIS A 90 0.28 -15.36 -0.80
N ASN A 91 1.01 -15.60 -1.89
CA ASN A 91 0.59 -15.30 -3.27
C ASN A 91 0.30 -13.81 -3.53
N ASP A 92 0.94 -12.88 -2.80
CA ASP A 92 1.17 -11.51 -3.28
C ASP A 92 2.38 -11.56 -4.21
N ASP A 93 2.12 -11.61 -5.52
CA ASP A 93 3.12 -11.58 -6.59
C ASP A 93 3.45 -10.15 -7.04
N THR A 94 2.57 -9.19 -6.78
CA THR A 94 2.76 -7.78 -7.13
C THR A 94 3.28 -6.95 -5.97
N VAL A 95 4.32 -6.15 -6.19
CA VAL A 95 4.85 -5.16 -5.26
C VAL A 95 5.04 -3.80 -5.92
N ASP A 96 4.96 -2.73 -5.12
CA ASP A 96 4.95 -1.36 -5.61
C ASP A 96 6.12 -0.52 -5.09
N LEU A 97 6.75 0.23 -6.00
CA LEU A 97 7.66 1.33 -5.71
C LEU A 97 7.17 2.64 -6.33
N VAL A 98 7.54 3.75 -5.72
CA VAL A 98 7.36 5.10 -6.26
C VAL A 98 8.74 5.72 -6.47
N LEU A 99 9.02 6.12 -7.72
CA LEU A 99 10.22 6.85 -8.11
C LEU A 99 9.89 8.35 -8.08
N LEU A 100 10.48 9.07 -7.12
CA LEU A 100 10.40 10.52 -7.02
C LEU A 100 11.40 11.17 -7.95
N CYS A 101 10.91 12.00 -8.86
CA CYS A 101 11.69 12.85 -9.76
C CYS A 101 11.78 14.28 -9.21
N GLY A 102 12.87 14.98 -9.53
CA GLY A 102 13.01 16.41 -9.21
C GLY A 102 11.93 17.22 -9.94
N ASP A 103 11.91 17.12 -11.27
CA ASP A 103 10.89 17.73 -12.11
C ASP A 103 9.69 16.81 -12.36
N ILE A 104 8.61 17.38 -12.89
CA ILE A 104 7.42 16.62 -13.29
C ILE A 104 7.83 15.63 -14.40
N PRO A 105 7.70 14.31 -14.17
CA PRO A 105 8.15 13.33 -15.15
C PRO A 105 7.31 13.41 -16.44
N ASN A 106 7.97 13.15 -17.56
CA ASN A 106 7.37 13.07 -18.89
C ASN A 106 7.64 11.69 -19.52
N LYS A 107 7.10 11.47 -20.73
CA LYS A 107 7.31 10.20 -21.45
C LYS A 107 8.78 9.99 -21.83
N ASP A 108 9.49 11.06 -22.17
CA ASP A 108 10.89 10.98 -22.57
C ASP A 108 11.78 10.49 -21.42
N LEU A 109 11.54 10.99 -20.20
CA LEU A 109 12.24 10.52 -18.99
C LEU A 109 11.91 9.06 -18.70
N LEU A 110 10.64 8.66 -18.85
CA LEU A 110 10.23 7.26 -18.68
C LEU A 110 10.97 6.34 -19.67
N HIS A 111 11.00 6.72 -20.95
CA HIS A 111 11.69 5.96 -21.99
C HIS A 111 13.19 5.88 -21.73
N ARG A 112 13.85 7.00 -21.38
CA ARG A 112 15.27 7.02 -21.01
C ARG A 112 15.59 6.10 -19.83
N VAL A 113 14.76 6.13 -18.79
CA VAL A 113 14.92 5.22 -17.63
C VAL A 113 14.77 3.77 -18.06
N MET A 114 13.77 3.44 -18.88
CA MET A 114 13.54 2.07 -19.34
C MET A 114 14.64 1.54 -20.28
N GLU A 115 15.25 2.39 -21.10
CA GLU A 115 16.35 2.02 -22.00
C GLU A 115 17.64 1.71 -21.23
N ASN A 116 17.96 2.50 -20.20
CA ASN A 116 19.20 2.37 -19.43
C ASN A 116 19.10 1.39 -18.26
N LEU A 117 17.89 1.12 -17.75
CA LEU A 117 17.67 0.25 -16.60
C LEU A 117 18.18 -1.20 -16.80
N PRO A 118 18.01 -1.85 -17.96
CA PRO A 118 18.52 -3.20 -18.20
C PRO A 118 20.03 -3.33 -18.00
N GLU A 119 20.81 -2.33 -18.42
CA GLU A 119 22.27 -2.34 -18.28
C GLU A 119 22.67 -2.27 -16.80
N GLN A 120 21.98 -1.44 -16.02
CA GLN A 120 22.24 -1.33 -14.58
C GLN A 120 21.85 -2.60 -13.81
N ILE A 121 20.73 -3.23 -14.19
CA ILE A 121 20.32 -4.51 -13.59
C ILE A 121 21.38 -5.58 -13.85
N ARG A 122 21.88 -5.70 -15.09
CA ARG A 122 22.91 -6.68 -15.46
C ARG A 122 24.26 -6.42 -14.78
N LYS A 123 24.62 -5.15 -14.54
CA LYS A 123 25.82 -4.79 -13.75
C LYS A 123 25.73 -5.30 -12.31
N ILE A 124 24.53 -5.35 -11.73
CA ILE A 124 24.31 -5.80 -10.35
C ILE A 124 24.21 -7.32 -10.28
N ASP A 125 23.45 -7.92 -11.20
CA ASP A 125 23.26 -9.36 -11.29
C ASP A 125 22.92 -9.77 -12.73
N ASP A 126 23.91 -10.38 -13.39
CA ASP A 126 23.85 -10.82 -14.78
C ASP A 126 23.05 -12.13 -14.96
N THR A 127 22.67 -12.79 -13.87
CA THR A 127 21.97 -14.09 -13.93
C THR A 127 20.45 -13.98 -13.96
N ILE A 128 19.91 -12.79 -13.69
CA ILE A 128 18.47 -12.56 -13.57
C ILE A 128 17.80 -12.59 -14.93
N LYS A 129 16.70 -13.36 -15.00
CA LYS A 129 15.75 -13.26 -16.10
C LYS A 129 14.66 -12.28 -15.71
N PHE A 130 14.59 -11.16 -16.42
CA PHE A 130 13.57 -10.14 -16.21
C PHE A 130 13.00 -9.64 -17.55
N GLU A 131 11.78 -9.14 -17.48
CA GLU A 131 11.07 -8.43 -18.55
C GLU A 131 10.65 -7.05 -18.04
N LEU A 132 10.80 -6.03 -18.88
CA LEU A 132 10.31 -4.68 -18.61
C LEU A 132 9.05 -4.43 -19.43
N ILE A 133 8.00 -3.96 -18.76
CA ILE A 133 6.71 -3.63 -19.37
C ILE A 133 6.43 -2.16 -19.11
N GLU A 134 6.21 -1.37 -20.16
CA GLU A 134 5.86 0.05 -20.02
C GLU A 134 4.42 0.20 -19.50
N GLU A 135 4.22 1.11 -18.55
CA GLU A 135 2.90 1.51 -18.04
C GLU A 135 2.70 3.03 -18.26
N GLU A 136 1.45 3.51 -18.17
CA GLU A 136 1.12 4.90 -18.56
C GLU A 136 1.88 6.00 -17.81
N ALA A 137 2.30 5.75 -16.56
CA ALA A 137 3.07 6.68 -15.72
C ALA A 137 4.24 5.98 -15.01
N GLY A 138 4.74 4.90 -15.60
CA GLY A 138 5.63 3.98 -14.91
C GLY A 138 6.07 2.81 -15.76
N PHE A 139 6.60 1.80 -15.10
CA PHE A 139 6.98 0.54 -15.73
C PHE A 139 6.89 -0.59 -14.71
N LYS A 140 6.78 -1.81 -15.19
CA LYS A 140 6.77 -3.03 -14.39
C LYS A 140 8.01 -3.87 -14.71
N ILE A 141 8.69 -4.35 -13.68
CA ILE A 141 9.77 -5.33 -13.76
C ILE A 141 9.19 -6.68 -13.38
N VAL A 142 9.11 -7.60 -14.34
CA VAL A 142 8.67 -8.98 -14.10
C VAL A 142 9.91 -9.85 -14.05
N ALA A 143 10.24 -10.40 -12.89
CA ALA A 143 11.44 -11.21 -12.72
C ALA A 143 11.11 -12.61 -12.18
N ASP A 144 11.85 -13.59 -12.66
CA ASP A 144 11.71 -15.01 -12.30
C ASP A 144 12.85 -15.43 -11.36
N PHE A 145 12.53 -15.57 -10.07
CA PHE A 145 13.44 -16.04 -9.01
C PHE A 145 13.03 -17.44 -8.55
N ASP A 146 12.98 -17.68 -7.22
CA ASP A 146 12.31 -18.85 -6.64
C ASP A 146 10.79 -18.80 -6.93
N VAL A 147 10.23 -17.59 -6.95
CA VAL A 147 8.85 -17.28 -7.34
C VAL A 147 8.87 -16.11 -8.32
N LYS A 148 7.98 -16.12 -9.31
CA LYS A 148 7.76 -14.98 -10.20
C LYS A 148 7.22 -13.79 -9.41
N VAL A 149 7.88 -12.64 -9.50
CA VAL A 149 7.48 -11.40 -8.85
C VAL A 149 7.33 -10.29 -9.87
N GLU A 150 6.25 -9.52 -9.75
CA GLU A 150 5.95 -8.33 -10.53
C GLU A 150 6.17 -7.09 -9.68
N LEU A 151 7.17 -6.28 -10.03
CA LEU A 151 7.46 -5.02 -9.36
C LEU A 151 6.99 -3.85 -10.23
N SER A 152 5.92 -3.17 -9.83
CA SER A 152 5.44 -1.94 -10.47
C SER A 152 6.14 -0.71 -9.91
N VAL A 153 6.70 0.12 -10.77
CA VAL A 153 7.38 1.38 -10.44
C VAL A 153 6.63 2.52 -11.08
N THR A 154 6.05 3.41 -10.28
CA THR A 154 5.35 4.61 -10.78
C THR A 154 6.20 5.85 -10.54
N LEU A 155 6.41 6.65 -11.60
CA LEU A 155 7.12 7.93 -11.50
C LEU A 155 6.19 8.99 -10.91
N THR A 156 6.73 9.93 -10.14
CA THR A 156 6.01 11.12 -9.68
C THR A 156 6.94 12.23 -9.21
N SER A 157 6.43 13.45 -9.02
CA SER A 157 7.17 14.58 -8.47
C SER A 157 6.31 15.42 -7.54
N THR A 158 6.92 15.96 -6.49
CA THR A 158 6.26 16.88 -5.54
C THR A 158 5.85 18.21 -6.19
N GLU A 159 6.48 18.60 -7.30
CA GLU A 159 6.18 19.82 -8.05
C GLU A 159 4.73 19.88 -8.56
N ILE A 160 4.12 18.71 -8.79
CA ILE A 160 2.72 18.60 -9.25
C ILE A 160 1.75 19.21 -8.23
N THR A 161 2.06 19.08 -6.94
CA THR A 161 1.21 19.63 -5.86
C THR A 161 1.48 21.11 -5.64
N LEU A 162 2.74 21.55 -5.74
CA LEU A 162 3.13 22.96 -5.61
C LEU A 162 2.48 23.83 -6.70
N LYS A 163 2.44 23.36 -7.95
CA LYS A 163 1.75 24.07 -9.05
C LYS A 163 0.23 24.11 -8.88
N LYS A 164 -0.39 23.17 -8.15
CA LYS A 164 -1.83 23.24 -7.79
C LYS A 164 -2.07 24.35 -6.76
N GLU A 165 -1.17 24.51 -5.80
CA GLU A 165 -1.29 25.54 -4.75
C GLU A 165 -0.99 26.97 -5.26
N LEU A 166 -0.17 27.10 -6.31
CA LEU A 166 0.19 28.39 -6.92
C LEU A 166 -0.84 28.93 -7.93
N LYS A 167 -1.80 28.13 -8.40
CA LYS A 167 -2.93 28.65 -9.19
C LYS A 167 -3.93 29.29 -8.20
N PRO A 168 -4.13 30.62 -8.22
CA PRO A 168 -5.12 31.24 -7.36
C PRO A 168 -6.51 30.68 -7.71
N LYS A 169 -7.37 30.51 -6.69
CA LYS A 169 -8.81 30.28 -6.89
C LYS A 169 -9.43 31.52 -7.53
N GLU A 170 -9.26 31.68 -8.84
CA GLU A 170 -10.05 32.64 -9.60
C GLU A 170 -11.43 32.04 -9.87
N VAL A 171 -12.42 32.88 -9.58
CA VAL A 171 -13.87 32.67 -9.58
C VAL A 171 -14.35 31.83 -10.77
N GLU A 172 -15.08 30.75 -10.47
CA GLU A 172 -15.78 29.92 -11.44
C GLU A 172 -16.72 30.76 -12.31
N THR A 173 -16.48 30.75 -13.62
CA THR A 173 -17.51 30.97 -14.64
C THR A 173 -17.69 29.65 -15.40
N PRO A 174 -18.92 29.16 -15.63
CA PRO A 174 -19.12 27.88 -16.28
C PRO A 174 -19.30 28.10 -17.78
N ALA A 175 -18.26 27.85 -18.58
CA ALA A 175 -18.41 27.52 -20.01
C ALA A 175 -17.11 26.98 -20.61
N SER A 176 -17.28 25.96 -21.46
CA SER A 176 -16.35 25.28 -22.38
C SER A 176 -15.26 24.37 -21.81
N ASP A 177 -15.53 23.08 -22.03
CA ASP A 177 -14.61 21.98 -22.30
C ASP A 177 -13.31 22.36 -23.04
N GLU A 178 -12.29 21.54 -22.80
CA GLU A 178 -11.05 21.34 -23.59
C GLU A 178 -9.99 22.46 -23.61
N SER A 179 -9.15 22.57 -22.56
CA SER A 179 -7.71 22.94 -22.68
C SER A 179 -6.92 22.95 -21.35
N HIS A 180 -6.79 21.82 -20.66
CA HIS A 180 -5.91 21.74 -19.47
C HIS A 180 -4.87 20.62 -19.50
N ASP A 181 -4.23 20.43 -20.66
CA ASP A 181 -3.01 19.62 -20.84
C ASP A 181 -1.76 20.49 -21.13
N GLU A 182 -1.57 21.57 -20.37
CA GLU A 182 -0.32 22.36 -20.44
C GLU A 182 0.36 22.47 -19.06
N ILE A 183 0.66 21.30 -18.48
CA ILE A 183 1.68 21.18 -17.44
C ILE A 183 2.71 20.17 -17.95
N SER A 184 3.62 20.64 -18.81
CA SER A 184 4.96 20.09 -19.15
C SER A 184 5.26 18.64 -18.71
N GLY A 185 4.46 17.67 -19.15
CA GLY A 185 4.60 16.27 -18.79
C GLY A 185 3.44 15.45 -19.33
N ASN A 186 3.67 14.73 -20.44
CA ASN A 186 2.67 13.94 -21.16
C ASN A 186 2.17 12.69 -20.39
N LEU A 187 2.41 12.60 -19.08
CA LEU A 187 2.00 11.48 -18.24
C LEU A 187 0.67 11.81 -17.52
N PRO A 188 -0.23 10.83 -17.32
CA PRO A 188 -1.53 11.09 -16.70
C PRO A 188 -1.39 11.63 -15.26
N LYS A 189 -1.84 12.87 -15.06
CA LYS A 189 -1.76 13.57 -13.76
C LYS A 189 -2.37 12.79 -12.60
N HIS A 190 -3.47 12.08 -12.83
CA HIS A 190 -4.15 11.33 -11.79
C HIS A 190 -3.31 10.16 -11.25
N LEU A 191 -2.51 9.50 -12.10
CA LEU A 191 -1.59 8.43 -11.68
C LEU A 191 -0.42 8.98 -10.86
N LEU A 192 0.13 10.13 -11.28
CA LEU A 192 1.19 10.84 -10.58
C LEU A 192 0.76 11.26 -9.17
N LEU A 193 -0.44 11.84 -9.05
CA LEU A 193 -1.03 12.21 -7.77
C LEU A 193 -1.36 10.97 -6.93
N GLY A 194 -1.87 9.90 -7.54
CA GLY A 194 -2.11 8.62 -6.89
C GLY A 194 -0.82 8.00 -6.31
N ALA A 195 0.31 8.13 -6.98
CA ALA A 195 1.62 7.70 -6.46
C ALA A 195 2.04 8.51 -5.22
N LEU A 196 1.83 9.84 -5.22
CA LEU A 196 2.07 10.67 -4.03
C LEU A 196 1.14 10.32 -2.88
N ALA A 197 -0.14 10.03 -3.16
CA ALA A 197 -1.09 9.56 -2.16
C ALA A 197 -0.63 8.24 -1.54
N ARG A 198 -0.24 7.24 -2.36
CA ARG A 198 0.32 5.97 -1.87
C ARG A 198 1.56 6.16 -0.99
N LEU A 199 2.41 7.14 -1.30
CA LEU A 199 3.56 7.49 -0.46
C LEU A 199 3.14 8.06 0.90
N ARG A 200 2.15 8.96 0.92
CA ARG A 200 1.55 9.48 2.17
C ARG A 200 0.90 8.37 2.98
N HIS A 201 0.13 7.48 2.34
CA HIS A 201 -0.53 6.35 2.98
C HIS A 201 0.48 5.42 3.65
N ALA A 202 1.59 5.10 2.96
CA ALA A 202 2.65 4.26 3.52
C ALA A 202 3.28 4.91 4.77
N LYS A 203 3.62 6.19 4.70
CA LYS A 203 4.19 6.94 5.83
C LYS A 203 3.21 7.02 7.00
N TRP A 204 1.94 7.34 6.73
CA TRP A 204 0.91 7.40 7.75
C TRP A 204 0.70 6.04 8.43
N PHE A 205 0.61 4.96 7.63
CA PHE A 205 0.41 3.62 8.17
C PHE A 205 1.54 3.21 9.11
N GLN A 206 2.79 3.44 8.70
CA GLN A 206 3.98 3.14 9.53
C GLN A 206 4.04 4.00 10.81
N ALA A 207 3.65 5.26 10.74
CA ALA A 207 3.73 6.19 11.86
C ALA A 207 2.54 6.09 12.83
N ARG A 208 1.37 5.60 12.36
CA ARG A 208 0.12 5.62 13.11
C ARG A 208 -0.52 4.24 13.23
N ALA A 209 -0.94 3.65 12.12
CA ALA A 209 -1.74 2.42 12.13
C ALA A 209 -0.97 1.22 12.69
N SER A 210 0.27 1.01 12.25
CA SER A 210 1.11 -0.11 12.70
C SER A 210 1.49 -0.04 14.18
N GLN A 211 1.32 1.12 14.83
CA GLN A 211 1.56 1.31 16.26
C GLN A 211 0.39 0.78 17.12
N GLN A 212 -0.76 0.47 16.50
CA GLN A 212 -1.89 -0.13 17.21
C GLN A 212 -1.71 -1.65 17.33
N ASP A 213 -2.03 -2.19 18.51
CA ASP A 213 -1.93 -3.63 18.76
C ASP A 213 -2.76 -4.43 17.76
N SER A 214 -2.21 -5.55 17.32
CA SER A 214 -2.85 -6.46 16.37
C SER A 214 -3.20 -5.85 15.01
N CYS A 215 -2.99 -4.55 14.76
CA CYS A 215 -3.42 -3.87 13.53
C CYS A 215 -2.85 -4.53 12.27
N VAL A 216 -1.55 -4.80 12.24
CA VAL A 216 -0.90 -5.48 11.10
C VAL A 216 -1.46 -6.89 10.88
N VAL A 217 -1.70 -7.64 11.97
CA VAL A 217 -2.25 -9.00 11.92
C VAL A 217 -3.67 -8.99 11.35
N ILE A 218 -4.53 -8.13 11.89
CA ILE A 218 -5.92 -7.98 11.46
C ILE A 218 -6.00 -7.49 10.02
N THR A 219 -5.18 -6.50 9.65
CA THR A 219 -5.15 -5.98 8.29
C THR A 219 -4.77 -7.06 7.28
N ARG A 220 -3.77 -7.91 7.56
CA ARG A 220 -3.42 -9.05 6.67
C ARG A 220 -4.56 -10.05 6.52
N ILE A 221 -5.23 -10.41 7.62
CA ILE A 221 -6.37 -11.34 7.59
C ILE A 221 -7.52 -10.76 6.78
N LEU A 222 -7.78 -9.47 6.91
CA LEU A 222 -8.84 -8.81 6.17
C LEU A 222 -8.48 -8.60 4.69
N ARG A 223 -7.20 -8.41 4.34
CA ARG A 223 -6.75 -8.47 2.94
C ARG A 223 -7.01 -9.85 2.33
N ASP A 224 -6.74 -10.93 3.07
CA ASP A 224 -7.12 -12.29 2.64
C ASP A 224 -8.64 -12.44 2.50
N LEU A 225 -9.45 -11.81 3.37
CA LEU A 225 -10.90 -11.77 3.22
C LEU A 225 -11.33 -11.04 1.94
N GLN A 226 -10.75 -9.88 1.61
CA GLN A 226 -11.02 -9.16 0.36
C GLN A 226 -10.73 -10.01 -0.88
N LYS A 227 -9.67 -10.83 -0.83
CA LYS A 227 -9.34 -11.76 -1.94
C LYS A 227 -10.35 -12.90 -2.08
N ARG A 228 -10.90 -13.42 -0.97
CA ARG A 228 -11.80 -14.58 -0.98
C ARG A 228 -13.28 -14.23 -1.13
N ASP A 229 -13.68 -13.04 -0.70
CA ASP A 229 -15.08 -12.62 -0.65
C ASP A 229 -15.29 -11.35 -1.49
N LYS A 230 -16.09 -11.47 -2.55
CA LYS A 230 -16.36 -10.38 -3.49
C LYS A 230 -17.04 -9.17 -2.85
N VAL A 231 -17.84 -9.38 -1.80
CA VAL A 231 -18.49 -8.27 -1.08
C VAL A 231 -17.42 -7.40 -0.41
N TRP A 232 -16.46 -8.05 0.27
CA TRP A 232 -15.36 -7.35 0.92
C TRP A 232 -14.35 -6.79 -0.09
N GLY A 233 -14.21 -7.44 -1.24
CA GLY A 233 -13.41 -6.94 -2.38
C GLY A 233 -13.92 -5.62 -2.99
N ALA A 234 -15.12 -5.16 -2.64
CA ALA A 234 -15.61 -3.84 -3.05
C ALA A 234 -14.86 -2.68 -2.35
N LEU A 235 -14.39 -2.90 -1.11
CA LEU A 235 -13.62 -1.89 -0.39
C LEU A 235 -12.21 -1.78 -0.99
N SER A 236 -11.72 -0.56 -1.15
CA SER A 236 -10.30 -0.35 -1.48
C SER A 236 -9.39 -0.80 -0.34
N SER A 237 -8.13 -1.17 -0.65
CA SER A 237 -7.13 -1.48 0.38
C SER A 237 -6.97 -0.34 1.39
N TRP A 238 -7.04 0.91 0.92
CA TRP A 238 -6.91 2.09 1.77
C TRP A 238 -8.12 2.30 2.70
N ALA A 239 -9.34 2.05 2.20
CA ALA A 239 -10.55 2.05 3.03
C ALA A 239 -10.43 1.00 4.15
N LEU A 240 -10.01 -0.22 3.81
CA LEU A 240 -9.85 -1.29 4.77
C LEU A 240 -8.82 -0.96 5.85
N GLU A 241 -7.64 -0.46 5.47
CA GLU A 241 -6.60 -0.05 6.41
C GLU A 241 -7.09 1.01 7.42
N ASN A 242 -7.83 2.02 6.94
CA ASN A 242 -8.40 3.07 7.79
C ASN A 242 -9.51 2.54 8.71
N LEU A 243 -10.38 1.66 8.20
CA LEU A 243 -11.41 1.02 9.03
C LEU A 243 -10.81 0.19 10.16
N VAL A 244 -9.74 -0.56 9.88
CA VAL A 244 -9.00 -1.28 10.92
C VAL A 244 -8.40 -0.31 11.93
N TYR A 245 -7.73 0.75 11.46
CA TYR A 245 -7.17 1.75 12.36
C TYR A 245 -8.24 2.38 13.27
N ILE A 246 -9.36 2.83 12.73
CA ILE A 246 -10.45 3.45 13.51
C ILE A 246 -11.05 2.47 14.50
N ALA A 247 -11.31 1.23 14.07
CA ALA A 247 -11.87 0.23 14.95
C ALA A 247 -10.97 -0.05 16.15
N LEU A 248 -9.65 -0.11 15.93
CA LEU A 248 -8.70 -0.45 16.99
C LEU A 248 -8.29 0.75 17.85
N SER A 249 -8.05 1.91 17.24
CA SER A 249 -7.64 3.14 17.97
C SER A 249 -8.74 3.74 18.83
N SER A 250 -10.01 3.36 18.60
CA SER A 250 -11.14 3.75 19.47
C SER A 250 -11.18 2.99 20.81
N SER A 251 -10.37 1.94 20.99
CA SER A 251 -10.28 1.19 22.24
C SER A 251 -9.34 1.87 23.25
N THR A 252 -9.71 1.86 24.53
CA THR A 252 -8.86 2.33 25.62
C THR A 252 -7.94 1.24 26.19
N GLU A 253 -8.13 -0.01 25.76
CA GLU A 253 -7.39 -1.18 26.26
C GLU A 253 -6.63 -1.89 25.12
N HIS A 254 -5.51 -2.51 25.50
CA HIS A 254 -4.75 -3.40 24.61
C HIS A 254 -5.64 -4.56 24.16
N MET A 255 -5.73 -4.77 22.85
CA MET A 255 -6.57 -5.83 22.28
C MET A 255 -5.74 -7.03 21.81
N SER A 256 -6.14 -8.21 22.29
CA SER A 256 -5.70 -9.47 21.72
C SER A 256 -6.12 -9.58 20.24
N PRO A 257 -5.45 -10.40 19.42
CA PRO A 257 -5.86 -10.58 18.02
C PRO A 257 -7.32 -11.03 17.86
N GLY A 258 -7.83 -11.89 18.73
CA GLY A 258 -9.22 -12.33 18.73
C GLY A 258 -10.19 -11.19 19.03
N ASP A 259 -9.90 -10.38 20.05
CA ASP A 259 -10.74 -9.23 20.42
C ASP A 259 -10.66 -8.12 19.36
N ALA A 260 -9.48 -7.85 18.80
CA ALA A 260 -9.28 -6.91 17.71
C ALA A 260 -10.07 -7.32 16.45
N PHE A 261 -10.05 -8.62 16.10
CA PHE A 261 -10.83 -9.15 14.99
C PHE A 261 -12.34 -8.98 15.22
N ARG A 262 -12.83 -9.32 16.43
CA ARG A 262 -14.24 -9.11 16.80
C ARG A 262 -14.62 -7.63 16.76
N ARG A 263 -13.79 -6.76 17.35
CA ARG A 263 -14.00 -5.32 17.44
C ARG A 263 -14.14 -4.68 16.07
N PHE A 264 -13.31 -5.09 15.10
CA PHE A 264 -13.45 -4.67 13.70
C PHE A 264 -14.87 -4.94 13.17
N PHE A 265 -15.38 -6.16 13.33
CA PHE A 265 -16.73 -6.49 12.87
C PHE A 265 -17.82 -5.80 13.68
N GLU A 266 -17.64 -5.54 14.97
CA GLU A 266 -18.59 -4.73 15.77
C GLU A 266 -18.74 -3.32 15.21
N VAL A 267 -17.62 -2.66 14.87
CA VAL A 267 -17.63 -1.31 14.31
C VAL A 267 -18.30 -1.27 12.94
N VAL A 268 -17.92 -2.19 12.04
CA VAL A 268 -18.52 -2.25 10.70
C VAL A 268 -20.01 -2.62 10.79
N SER A 269 -20.38 -3.59 11.63
CA SER A 269 -21.78 -4.00 11.86
C SER A 269 -22.65 -2.90 12.44
N GLY A 270 -22.05 -1.96 13.20
CA GLY A 270 -22.70 -0.77 13.74
C GLY A 270 -23.08 0.27 12.68
N GLY A 271 -22.80 -0.01 11.41
CA GLY A 271 -23.21 0.80 10.27
C GLY A 271 -22.37 2.05 10.12
N ILE A 272 -21.05 1.95 10.33
CA ILE A 272 -20.11 3.07 10.05
C ILE A 272 -20.03 3.41 8.54
N LEU A 273 -20.37 2.44 7.68
CA LEU A 273 -20.31 2.57 6.22
C LEU A 273 -21.63 3.07 5.59
N LEU A 274 -22.69 3.24 6.38
CA LEU A 274 -24.02 3.59 5.86
C LEU A 274 -24.08 5.09 5.48
N PRO A 275 -24.91 5.47 4.48
CA PRO A 275 -24.91 6.81 3.89
C PRO A 275 -25.23 7.96 4.87
N ASP A 276 -25.95 7.70 5.95
CA ASP A 276 -26.29 8.73 6.97
C ASP A 276 -25.18 8.97 8.01
N ARG A 277 -23.95 8.51 7.75
CA ARG A 277 -22.78 8.67 8.63
C ARG A 277 -21.82 9.76 8.14
N PRO A 278 -20.93 10.28 8.99
CA PRO A 278 -19.96 11.32 8.64
C PRO A 278 -18.91 10.95 7.57
N GLY A 279 -18.99 9.76 6.98
CA GLY A 279 -17.98 9.26 6.06
C GLY A 279 -16.69 8.80 6.72
N LEU A 280 -15.73 8.35 5.90
CA LEU A 280 -14.39 7.94 6.30
C LEU A 280 -13.35 8.95 5.78
N GLN A 281 -13.11 10.01 6.54
CA GLN A 281 -12.16 11.06 6.14
C GLN A 281 -10.75 10.52 5.95
N ASP A 282 -10.13 10.86 4.82
CA ASP A 282 -8.73 10.52 4.53
C ASP A 282 -7.75 11.32 5.43
N PRO A 283 -6.97 10.66 6.30
CA PRO A 283 -6.04 11.35 7.18
C PRO A 283 -4.78 11.87 6.46
N CYS A 284 -4.58 11.51 5.20
CA CYS A 284 -3.44 11.91 4.36
C CYS A 284 -3.75 13.09 3.44
N GLU A 285 -5.00 13.54 3.37
CA GLU A 285 -5.43 14.63 2.49
C GLU A 285 -5.82 15.88 3.29
N LYS A 286 -5.51 17.06 2.72
CA LYS A 286 -5.86 18.35 3.34
C LYS A 286 -7.34 18.67 3.18
N GLU A 287 -7.88 18.34 2.01
CA GLU A 287 -9.30 18.48 1.70
C GLU A 287 -10.07 17.34 2.37
N PRO A 288 -11.33 17.55 2.80
CA PRO A 288 -12.14 16.52 3.46
C PRO A 288 -12.63 15.50 2.41
N ILE A 289 -11.73 14.61 2.00
CA ILE A 289 -12.01 13.53 1.06
C ILE A 289 -12.54 12.33 1.84
N ASP A 290 -13.69 11.79 1.43
CA ASP A 290 -14.19 10.53 1.95
C ASP A 290 -13.58 9.36 1.16
N ILE A 291 -12.89 8.46 1.86
CA ILE A 291 -12.27 7.28 1.26
C ILE A 291 -13.34 6.33 0.67
N LEU A 292 -14.57 6.39 1.17
CA LEU A 292 -15.68 5.55 0.72
C LEU A 292 -16.34 6.01 -0.58
N ASP A 293 -16.00 7.20 -1.11
CA ASP A 293 -16.56 7.73 -2.36
C ASP A 293 -16.30 6.83 -3.59
N CYS A 294 -15.34 5.91 -3.49
CA CYS A 294 -15.07 4.90 -4.51
C CYS A 294 -16.09 3.74 -4.54
N CYS A 295 -16.97 3.65 -3.55
CA CYS A 295 -17.96 2.60 -3.37
C CYS A 295 -19.38 3.12 -3.61
N THR A 296 -20.24 2.26 -4.13
CA THR A 296 -21.69 2.53 -4.20
C THR A 296 -22.36 2.24 -2.86
N ASP A 297 -23.48 2.91 -2.57
CA ASP A 297 -24.27 2.65 -1.35
C ASP A 297 -24.63 1.17 -1.19
N GLN A 298 -25.00 0.50 -2.29
CA GLN A 298 -25.32 -0.93 -2.27
C GLN A 298 -24.13 -1.81 -1.86
N GLN A 299 -22.92 -1.48 -2.32
CA GLN A 299 -21.71 -2.20 -1.90
C GLN A 299 -21.44 -2.00 -0.40
N LEU A 300 -21.62 -0.78 0.10
CA LEU A 300 -21.43 -0.46 1.52
C LEU A 300 -22.48 -1.14 2.42
N ASP A 301 -23.73 -1.21 1.96
CA ASP A 301 -24.81 -1.96 2.61
C ASP A 301 -24.51 -3.46 2.66
N ASP A 302 -24.04 -4.04 1.55
CA ASP A 302 -23.70 -5.46 1.46
C ASP A 302 -22.52 -5.81 2.40
N VAL A 303 -21.50 -4.97 2.47
CA VAL A 303 -20.39 -5.12 3.42
C VAL A 303 -20.89 -5.03 4.86
N THR A 304 -21.75 -4.06 5.18
CA THR A 304 -22.34 -3.90 6.51
C THR A 304 -23.15 -5.13 6.92
N LYS A 305 -24.01 -5.64 6.02
CA LYS A 305 -24.79 -6.87 6.23
C LYS A 305 -23.89 -8.10 6.37
N SER A 306 -22.83 -8.20 5.58
CA SER A 306 -21.86 -9.28 5.71
C SER A 306 -21.15 -9.22 7.07
N ALA A 307 -20.76 -8.03 7.52
CA ALA A 307 -20.12 -7.83 8.83
C ALA A 307 -21.04 -8.26 9.97
N GLN A 308 -22.32 -7.91 9.92
CA GLN A 308 -23.31 -8.33 10.93
C GLN A 308 -23.42 -9.86 11.02
N ASN A 309 -23.46 -10.54 9.87
CA ASN A 309 -23.46 -12.00 9.84
C ASN A 309 -22.15 -12.62 10.38
N PHE A 310 -21.01 -12.00 10.08
CA PHE A 310 -19.72 -12.44 10.60
C PHE A 310 -19.58 -12.23 12.11
N LEU A 311 -20.08 -11.10 12.63
CA LEU A 311 -20.12 -10.84 14.06
C LEU A 311 -20.96 -11.88 14.80
N LEU A 312 -22.12 -12.26 14.25
CA LEU A 312 -22.95 -13.35 14.79
C LEU A 312 -22.16 -14.67 14.82
N LYS A 313 -21.49 -15.04 13.73
CA LYS A 313 -20.65 -16.26 13.70
C LYS A 313 -19.55 -16.22 14.76
N ILE A 314 -18.91 -15.06 14.97
CA ILE A 314 -17.89 -14.89 16.01
C ILE A 314 -18.53 -15.11 17.41
N ALA A 315 -19.68 -14.50 17.68
CA ALA A 315 -20.39 -14.66 18.95
C ALA A 315 -20.80 -16.12 19.23
N PHE A 316 -21.19 -16.86 18.19
CA PHE A 316 -21.51 -18.30 18.27
C PHE A 316 -20.28 -19.24 18.19
N ARG A 317 -19.07 -18.70 18.36
CA ARG A 317 -17.79 -19.45 18.37
C ARG A 317 -17.48 -20.16 17.05
N GLU A 318 -17.94 -19.58 15.95
CA GLU A 318 -17.74 -20.06 14.58
C GLU A 318 -16.76 -19.17 13.79
N VAL A 319 -15.82 -18.51 14.47
CA VAL A 319 -14.81 -17.61 13.86
C VAL A 319 -14.04 -18.25 12.69
N HIS A 320 -13.76 -19.55 12.76
CA HIS A 320 -13.13 -20.32 11.67
C HIS A 320 -13.88 -20.22 10.34
N LYS A 321 -15.22 -20.15 10.37
CA LYS A 321 -16.03 -19.97 9.16
C LYS A 321 -15.85 -18.57 8.55
N VAL A 322 -15.65 -17.55 9.37
CA VAL A 322 -15.35 -16.18 8.92
C VAL A 322 -13.95 -16.12 8.31
N LEU A 323 -12.98 -16.78 8.95
CA LEU A 323 -11.60 -16.88 8.49
C LEU A 323 -11.41 -17.79 7.26
N GLY A 324 -12.44 -18.53 6.86
CA GLY A 324 -12.37 -19.46 5.73
C GLY A 324 -11.39 -20.60 5.96
N MET A 325 -11.37 -21.16 7.18
CA MET A 325 -10.47 -22.24 7.57
C MET A 325 -11.19 -23.29 8.41
N ASP A 326 -10.54 -24.45 8.59
CA ASP A 326 -11.01 -25.46 9.52
C ASP A 326 -10.89 -25.00 10.97
N ARG A 327 -11.73 -25.57 11.83
CA ARG A 327 -11.69 -25.28 13.26
C ARG A 327 -10.37 -25.80 13.85
N VAL A 328 -9.63 -24.91 14.51
CA VAL A 328 -8.43 -25.29 15.26
C VAL A 328 -8.87 -26.13 16.45
N ASN A 329 -8.43 -27.39 16.50
CA ASN A 329 -8.76 -28.29 17.60
C ASN A 329 -8.21 -27.75 18.93
N SER A 330 -9.05 -27.77 19.98
CA SER A 330 -8.64 -27.37 21.33
C SER A 330 -7.72 -28.38 22.02
N MET A 331 -7.37 -29.50 21.38
CA MET A 331 -6.66 -30.62 22.01
C MET A 331 -5.14 -30.49 21.96
N HIS A 332 -4.63 -29.64 22.86
CA HIS A 332 -3.54 -30.08 23.73
C HIS A 332 -4.02 -29.94 25.18
N ARG A 333 -4.91 -30.86 25.60
CA ARG A 333 -4.78 -31.38 26.95
C ARG A 333 -3.58 -32.31 26.89
N HIS A 334 -2.53 -32.00 27.65
CA HIS A 334 -1.47 -32.97 27.90
C HIS A 334 -2.13 -34.33 28.20
N PRO A 335 -1.83 -35.39 27.44
CA PRO A 335 -2.14 -36.72 27.92
C PRO A 335 -1.20 -36.96 29.10
N ASN A 336 -1.79 -37.09 30.30
CA ASN A 336 -1.19 -37.53 31.56
C ASN A 336 0.34 -37.69 31.58
N SER A 337 1.03 -36.80 32.29
CA SER A 337 2.20 -37.14 33.11
C SER A 337 2.35 -36.11 34.21
#